data_AF-A0A1G5PJF7-F1
#
_entry.id   AF-A0A1G5PJF7-F1
#
_cell.length_a   1.000
_cell.length_b   1.000
_cell.length_c   1.000
_cell.angle_alpha   90.00
_cell.angle_beta   90.00
_cell.angle_gamma   90.00
#
_symmetry.space_group_name_H-M   'P 1'
#
loop_
_entity.id
_entity.type
_entity.pdbx_description
1 polymer ?
#
loop_
_entity_poly.entity_id
_entity_poly.type
_entity_poly.pdbx_seq_one_letter_code
_entity_poly.pdbx_strand_id
1 'polypeptide(L)'
;MADKAQVWSARTPGLIPAISFLFRRMVRRPLQLIAVMVAFLLLLGHSTQVQAAPYAAMVMDGRTGEVLHSRNANTRLHPASLTKMMTLYITFEAIRNGELSLDTKVQISRNAAAEPPSKLGLRSGQKIAVRYLIRAAAIKSANDAATALGEAVSGSEAAFARRMTRTAKALGMTKTTFKNAHGLTQKGHLSTAHDMTILGRHMLYDYPEYYNLFSRRTADAKVRQVANTNRRLLGSYKGADGIKTGYTNAAGFNLVASAKRGDERIIATVFGGKSSASRNAKVAELLDLGFRRAPTHAKLRRPSRPSYQGNKGIQVASSEPHDGRAGKTIRVNGAVLKSLRPKSRPESTVVVAIADETPEQDDDALKASIDAAITEATLETAQATNEDLNDAQIIAAVASVSSALPTVSRVQPYRGGLRPIARPANIETAAVAPEPVVVTRLSSSGGRYWGINVGRYTNRFKAEKVLLKTALTEMSTLSGTLRKVVKSPRGFDATFQGLSQDRAELACRRLAARNLTCRTIGPRS
;
A
#
# COMPACT_ATOMS: atom_id res chain seq x y z
N MET A 1 28.69 -35.05 87.03
CA MET A 1 27.81 -36.23 86.88
C MET A 1 27.91 -36.64 85.41
N ALA A 2 28.64 -37.68 84.99
CA ALA A 2 28.60 -39.09 85.42
C ALA A 2 27.22 -39.71 85.09
N ASP A 3 27.13 -40.78 84.29
CA ASP A 3 27.76 -42.09 84.59
C ASP A 3 28.33 -42.88 83.37
N LYS A 4 28.71 -44.17 83.56
CA LYS A 4 29.37 -45.08 82.59
C LYS A 4 28.63 -46.42 82.38
N ALA A 5 28.73 -46.98 81.16
CA ALA A 5 28.81 -48.42 80.84
C ALA A 5 29.24 -48.55 79.34
N GLN A 6 30.08 -49.46 78.80
CA GLN A 6 30.50 -50.85 79.10
C GLN A 6 29.41 -51.92 78.81
N VAL A 7 29.65 -53.07 78.14
CA VAL A 7 30.89 -53.68 77.59
C VAL A 7 30.62 -54.85 76.59
N TRP A 8 31.55 -55.13 75.65
CA TRP A 8 31.75 -56.41 74.88
C TRP A 8 30.64 -56.88 73.88
N SER A 9 30.76 -57.86 72.98
CA SER A 9 31.77 -58.61 72.15
C SER A 9 30.97 -59.78 71.47
N ALA A 10 31.36 -60.64 70.50
CA ALA A 10 32.57 -60.96 69.72
C ALA A 10 32.21 -61.82 68.45
N ARG A 11 33.23 -62.38 67.75
CA ARG A 11 33.22 -63.46 66.68
C ARG A 11 32.81 -63.02 65.25
N THR A 12 33.68 -62.92 64.22
CA THR A 12 34.51 -63.91 63.46
C THR A 12 33.70 -65.00 62.70
N PRO A 13 34.22 -65.64 61.63
CA PRO A 13 34.26 -65.13 60.24
C PRO A 13 33.68 -66.12 59.17
N GLY A 14 33.64 -65.76 57.87
CA GLY A 14 33.14 -66.67 56.81
C GLY A 14 33.51 -66.33 55.36
N LEU A 15 33.72 -67.37 54.53
CA LEU A 15 34.26 -67.36 53.15
C LEU A 15 33.76 -68.64 52.38
N ILE A 16 33.98 -68.92 51.09
CA ILE A 16 34.89 -68.31 50.08
C ILE A 16 34.16 -67.68 48.84
N PRO A 17 33.87 -68.29 47.65
CA PRO A 17 33.91 -67.52 46.39
C PRO A 17 32.71 -67.58 45.40
N ALA A 18 32.43 -66.44 44.79
CA ALA A 18 32.24 -66.22 43.35
C ALA A 18 31.65 -67.33 42.42
N ILE A 19 30.32 -67.44 42.31
CA ILE A 19 29.63 -67.99 41.11
C ILE A 19 28.63 -66.99 40.46
N SER A 20 28.36 -65.84 41.09
CA SER A 20 27.28 -64.92 40.68
C SER A 20 27.56 -63.97 39.49
N PHE A 21 28.83 -63.81 39.04
CA PHE A 21 29.21 -62.67 38.21
C PHE A 21 29.01 -62.80 36.69
N LEU A 22 29.04 -64.00 36.10
CA LEU A 22 28.89 -64.13 34.63
C LEU A 22 27.45 -63.94 34.15
N PHE A 23 26.47 -64.60 34.78
CA PHE A 23 25.06 -64.52 34.36
C PHE A 23 24.50 -63.09 34.36
N ARG A 24 24.88 -62.25 35.33
CA ARG A 24 24.48 -60.84 35.40
C ARG A 24 24.99 -59.97 34.24
N ARG A 25 26.01 -60.40 33.49
CA ARG A 25 26.60 -59.61 32.40
C ARG A 25 25.96 -59.87 31.03
N MET A 26 25.37 -61.05 30.83
CA MET A 26 24.79 -61.45 29.54
C MET A 26 23.38 -60.86 29.31
N VAL A 27 22.53 -60.84 30.34
CA VAL A 27 21.14 -60.32 30.24
C VAL A 27 21.08 -58.78 30.21
N ARG A 28 22.05 -58.08 30.79
CA ARG A 28 22.05 -56.60 30.87
C ARG A 28 22.32 -55.90 29.54
N ARG A 29 23.12 -56.49 28.66
CA ARG A 29 23.49 -55.91 27.35
C ARG A 29 22.28 -55.68 26.41
N PRO A 30 21.40 -56.67 26.12
CA PRO A 30 20.23 -56.43 25.27
C PRO A 30 19.26 -55.41 25.90
N LEU A 31 19.09 -55.44 27.24
CA LEU A 31 18.21 -54.48 27.92
C LEU A 31 18.71 -53.03 27.80
N GLN A 32 20.03 -52.81 27.85
CA GLN A 32 20.64 -51.50 27.63
C GLN A 32 20.50 -51.04 26.17
N LEU A 33 20.66 -51.95 25.19
CA LEU A 33 20.45 -51.62 23.78
C LEU A 33 18.98 -51.27 23.48
N ILE A 34 18.03 -52.00 24.06
CA ILE A 34 16.59 -51.69 23.96
C ILE A 34 16.29 -50.34 24.61
N ALA A 35 16.83 -50.06 25.81
CA ALA A 35 16.64 -48.76 26.47
C ALA A 35 17.20 -47.59 25.65
N VAL A 36 18.38 -47.74 25.04
CA VAL A 36 18.97 -46.73 24.13
C VAL A 36 18.13 -46.58 22.85
N MET A 37 17.66 -47.68 22.26
CA MET A 37 16.82 -47.64 21.06
C MET A 37 15.45 -46.98 21.35
N VAL A 38 14.83 -47.26 22.49
CA VAL A 38 13.59 -46.60 22.94
C VAL A 38 13.83 -45.12 23.24
N ALA A 39 14.93 -44.75 23.89
CA ALA A 39 15.30 -43.35 24.09
C ALA A 39 15.53 -42.61 22.76
N PHE A 40 16.15 -43.26 21.78
CA PHE A 40 16.38 -42.71 20.43
C PHE A 40 15.07 -42.57 19.64
N LEU A 41 14.16 -43.55 19.74
CA LEU A 41 12.80 -43.47 19.17
C LEU A 41 11.96 -42.37 19.83
N LEU A 42 12.07 -42.17 21.15
CA LEU A 42 11.41 -41.08 21.86
C LEU A 42 11.99 -39.70 21.45
N LEU A 43 13.30 -39.60 21.22
CA LEU A 43 13.93 -38.39 20.66
C LEU A 43 13.45 -38.10 19.23
N LEU A 44 13.34 -39.12 18.37
CA LEU A 44 12.77 -39.00 17.02
C LEU A 44 11.27 -38.67 17.04
N GLY A 45 10.52 -39.11 18.06
CA GLY A 45 9.11 -38.82 18.25
C GLY A 45 8.78 -37.35 18.51
N HIS A 46 9.76 -36.53 18.91
CA HIS A 46 9.59 -35.09 19.15
C HIS A 46 9.55 -34.27 17.85
N SER A 47 8.67 -34.66 16.93
CA SER A 47 8.26 -33.84 15.79
C SER A 47 7.63 -32.55 16.29
N THR A 48 8.43 -31.48 16.36
CA THR A 48 7.95 -30.13 16.70
C THR A 48 7.02 -29.63 15.59
N GLN A 49 5.74 -29.91 15.75
CA GLN A 49 4.67 -29.43 14.88
C GLN A 49 4.78 -27.90 14.78
N VAL A 50 5.30 -27.40 13.65
CA VAL A 50 5.35 -25.97 13.34
C VAL A 50 3.93 -25.52 13.06
N GLN A 51 3.18 -25.31 14.13
CA GLN A 51 1.76 -25.04 14.09
C GLN A 51 1.53 -23.68 13.42
N ALA A 52 1.20 -23.73 12.14
CA ALA A 52 0.98 -22.55 11.32
C ALA A 52 -0.07 -21.64 11.99
N ALA A 53 0.23 -20.34 12.05
CA ALA A 53 -0.64 -19.35 12.69
C ALA A 53 -2.09 -19.53 12.20
N PRO A 54 -3.07 -19.73 13.10
CA PRO A 54 -4.41 -20.13 12.70
C PRO A 54 -5.07 -19.03 11.87
N TYR A 55 -5.77 -19.43 10.82
CA TYR A 55 -6.41 -18.51 9.89
C TYR A 55 -7.40 -17.59 10.62
N ALA A 56 -7.27 -16.28 10.40
CA ALA A 56 -8.23 -15.28 10.82
C ALA A 56 -8.46 -14.25 9.71
N ALA A 57 -9.70 -13.78 9.56
CA ALA A 57 -10.06 -12.81 8.55
C ALA A 57 -11.26 -11.94 8.94
N MET A 58 -11.34 -10.77 8.31
CA MET A 58 -12.46 -9.83 8.41
C MET A 58 -12.65 -9.11 7.08
N VAL A 59 -13.89 -8.77 6.76
CA VAL A 59 -14.27 -7.87 5.65
C VAL A 59 -15.18 -6.78 6.21
N MET A 60 -14.92 -5.54 5.81
CA MET A 60 -15.61 -4.35 6.29
C MET A 60 -15.94 -3.42 5.11
N ASP A 61 -17.13 -2.81 5.11
CA ASP A 61 -17.41 -1.64 4.27
C ASP A 61 -16.67 -0.44 4.87
N GLY A 62 -15.69 0.08 4.13
CA GLY A 62 -14.91 1.24 4.55
C GLY A 62 -15.77 2.49 4.78
N ARG A 63 -16.89 2.64 4.08
CA ARG A 63 -17.80 3.80 4.20
C ARG A 63 -18.53 3.78 5.54
N THR A 64 -19.20 2.68 5.87
CA THR A 64 -20.08 2.58 7.05
C THR A 64 -19.37 2.11 8.32
N GLY A 65 -18.28 1.33 8.17
CA GLY A 65 -17.62 0.60 9.25
C GLY A 65 -18.25 -0.76 9.57
N GLU A 66 -19.23 -1.19 8.78
CA GLU A 66 -20.00 -2.41 8.96
C GLU A 66 -19.19 -3.68 8.63
N VAL A 67 -19.46 -4.77 9.37
CA VAL A 67 -18.72 -6.04 9.27
C VAL A 67 -19.44 -7.02 8.34
N LEU A 68 -19.02 -7.06 7.08
CA LEU A 68 -19.63 -7.89 6.04
C LEU A 68 -19.27 -9.38 6.15
N HIS A 69 -18.13 -9.70 6.78
CA HIS A 69 -17.69 -11.06 7.11
C HIS A 69 -16.66 -11.05 8.24
N SER A 70 -16.66 -12.10 9.07
CA SER A 70 -15.60 -12.35 10.04
C SER A 70 -15.40 -13.86 10.26
N ARG A 71 -14.15 -14.29 10.45
CA ARG A 71 -13.79 -15.64 10.90
C ARG A 71 -12.55 -15.55 11.78
N ASN A 72 -12.65 -15.99 13.04
CA ASN A 72 -11.57 -15.87 14.04
C ASN A 72 -11.04 -14.43 14.20
N ALA A 73 -11.83 -13.41 13.83
CA ALA A 73 -11.32 -12.04 13.62
C ALA A 73 -10.72 -11.40 14.88
N ASN A 74 -11.15 -11.88 16.05
CA ASN A 74 -10.71 -11.45 17.38
C ASN A 74 -9.52 -12.24 17.96
N THR A 75 -9.02 -13.28 17.28
CA THR A 75 -7.90 -14.10 17.74
C THR A 75 -6.61 -13.28 17.75
N ARG A 76 -5.86 -13.34 18.87
CA ARG A 76 -4.61 -12.59 19.05
C ARG A 76 -3.45 -13.31 18.36
N LEU A 77 -2.92 -12.72 17.30
CA LEU A 77 -1.91 -13.29 16.41
C LEU A 77 -0.76 -12.31 16.18
N HIS A 78 0.39 -12.83 15.75
CA HIS A 78 1.51 -11.96 15.36
C HIS A 78 1.15 -11.18 14.08
N PRO A 79 1.13 -9.84 14.11
CA PRO A 79 0.79 -9.02 12.95
C PRO A 79 1.87 -9.03 11.86
N ALA A 80 3.11 -9.40 12.21
CA ALA A 80 4.30 -9.17 11.40
C ALA A 80 4.36 -7.70 10.93
N SER A 81 4.87 -7.44 9.73
CA SER A 81 4.95 -6.08 9.15
C SER A 81 3.62 -5.36 8.87
N LEU A 82 2.45 -5.89 9.26
CA LEU A 82 1.22 -5.08 9.38
C LEU A 82 1.40 -3.98 10.45
N THR A 83 2.20 -4.23 11.49
CA THR A 83 2.60 -3.24 12.52
C THR A 83 3.06 -1.90 11.94
N LYS A 84 3.71 -1.89 10.77
CA LYS A 84 4.15 -0.66 10.11
C LYS A 84 3.01 0.28 9.72
N MET A 85 1.75 -0.19 9.65
CA MET A 85 0.59 0.69 9.52
C MET A 85 0.46 1.63 10.73
N MET A 86 0.67 1.13 11.95
CA MET A 86 0.63 1.96 13.17
C MET A 86 1.80 2.92 13.23
N THR A 87 2.99 2.46 12.82
CA THR A 87 4.19 3.29 12.73
C THR A 87 4.00 4.45 11.76
N LEU A 88 3.39 4.20 10.59
CA LEU A 88 3.04 5.23 9.62
C LEU A 88 1.90 6.14 10.12
N TYR A 89 0.86 5.59 10.75
CA TYR A 89 -0.23 6.36 11.37
C TYR A 89 0.31 7.41 12.34
N ILE A 90 1.19 7.00 13.26
CA ILE A 90 1.80 7.89 14.25
C ILE A 90 2.85 8.81 13.60
N THR A 91 3.53 8.40 12.53
CA THR A 91 4.38 9.32 11.76
C THR A 91 3.56 10.43 11.11
N PHE A 92 2.37 10.13 10.58
CA PHE A 92 1.47 11.12 9.99
C PHE A 92 0.82 12.02 11.06
N GLU A 93 0.49 11.46 12.23
CA GLU A 93 0.09 12.22 13.43
C GLU A 93 1.18 13.23 13.83
N ALA A 94 2.42 12.77 13.92
CA ALA A 94 3.57 13.60 14.29
C ALA A 94 3.83 14.73 13.28
N ILE A 95 3.73 14.45 11.98
CA ILE A 95 3.87 15.48 10.93
C ILE A 95 2.72 16.48 11.00
N ARG A 96 1.48 16.02 11.19
CA ARG A 96 0.29 16.88 11.28
C ARG A 96 0.34 17.84 12.46
N ASN A 97 0.93 17.42 13.58
CA ASN A 97 1.08 18.23 14.80
C ASN A 97 2.42 18.99 14.87
N GLY A 98 3.23 18.96 13.81
CA GLY A 98 4.49 19.71 13.73
C GLY A 98 5.66 19.12 14.54
N GLU A 99 5.53 17.92 15.12
CA GLU A 99 6.65 17.19 15.75
C GLU A 99 7.76 16.87 14.72
N LEU A 100 7.36 16.65 13.47
CA LEU A 100 8.25 16.35 12.34
C LEU A 100 7.79 17.07 11.06
N SER A 101 8.70 17.21 10.10
CA SER A 101 8.36 17.55 8.72
C SER A 101 8.78 16.42 7.78
N LEU A 102 8.25 16.43 6.54
CA LEU A 102 8.67 15.49 5.49
C LEU A 102 10.17 15.62 5.12
N ASP A 103 10.82 16.75 5.43
CA ASP A 103 12.23 17.01 5.10
C ASP A 103 13.20 16.93 6.28
N THR A 104 12.67 16.82 7.50
CA THR A 104 13.44 16.61 8.73
C THR A 104 14.42 15.46 8.53
N LYS A 105 15.71 15.71 8.79
CA LYS A 105 16.79 14.74 8.57
C LYS A 105 16.93 13.87 9.82
N VAL A 106 16.36 12.67 9.78
CA VAL A 106 16.58 11.65 10.82
C VAL A 106 18.01 11.14 10.67
N GLN A 107 18.77 11.18 11.76
CA GLN A 107 20.06 10.50 11.88
C GLN A 107 19.80 9.05 12.28
N ILE A 108 20.26 8.10 11.48
CA ILE A 108 20.01 6.68 11.69
C ILE A 108 20.86 6.16 12.85
N SER A 109 20.23 5.51 13.82
CA SER A 109 20.89 4.89 14.96
C SER A 109 21.62 3.58 14.59
N ARG A 110 22.46 3.08 15.49
CA ARG A 110 23.02 1.72 15.39
C ARG A 110 21.92 0.65 15.40
N ASN A 111 20.89 0.83 16.22
CA ASN A 111 19.74 -0.07 16.34
C ASN A 111 18.98 -0.20 15.01
N ALA A 112 18.51 0.93 14.46
CA ALA A 112 17.80 0.95 13.19
C ALA A 112 18.65 0.43 12.01
N ALA A 113 19.96 0.65 12.00
CA ALA A 113 20.83 0.07 10.96
C ALA A 113 21.02 -1.45 11.10
N ALA A 114 21.04 -1.97 12.34
CA ALA A 114 21.28 -3.38 12.65
C ALA A 114 20.10 -4.30 12.26
N GLU A 115 18.87 -3.80 12.31
CA GLU A 115 17.62 -4.47 11.90
C GLU A 115 17.78 -5.53 10.80
N PRO A 116 17.21 -6.74 10.91
CA PRO A 116 17.28 -7.74 9.83
C PRO A 116 16.38 -7.35 8.64
N PRO A 117 16.56 -7.97 7.45
CA PRO A 117 15.71 -7.73 6.28
C PRO A 117 14.22 -8.11 6.50
N SER A 118 13.25 -7.59 5.73
CA SER A 118 13.38 -6.60 4.65
C SER A 118 13.79 -5.24 5.20
N LYS A 119 14.85 -4.65 4.65
CA LYS A 119 15.38 -3.34 5.07
C LYS A 119 15.85 -2.52 3.87
N LEU A 120 15.86 -1.19 3.97
CA LEU A 120 16.30 -0.29 2.91
C LEU A 120 17.82 -0.40 2.70
N GLY A 121 18.59 -0.67 3.75
CA GLY A 121 20.05 -0.71 3.74
C GLY A 121 20.66 0.58 4.29
N LEU A 122 20.01 1.18 5.29
CA LEU A 122 20.50 2.39 5.96
C LEU A 122 21.77 2.10 6.79
N ARG A 123 22.68 3.08 6.85
CA ARG A 123 23.92 3.01 7.65
C ARG A 123 23.77 3.82 8.93
N SER A 124 24.38 3.36 10.03
CA SER A 124 24.45 4.16 11.27
C SER A 124 25.11 5.52 11.01
N GLY A 125 24.61 6.58 11.64
CA GLY A 125 25.08 7.97 11.44
C GLY A 125 24.58 8.65 10.16
N GLN A 126 24.05 7.90 9.17
CA GLN A 126 23.49 8.46 7.95
C GLN A 126 22.33 9.40 8.27
N LYS A 127 22.27 10.57 7.61
CA LYS A 127 21.13 11.49 7.69
C LYS A 127 20.23 11.35 6.46
N ILE A 128 18.93 11.09 6.68
CA ILE A 128 17.94 10.88 5.61
C ILE A 128 16.61 11.57 5.96
N ALA A 129 15.92 12.11 4.95
CA ALA A 129 14.65 12.82 5.16
C ALA A 129 13.49 11.85 5.43
N VAL A 130 12.61 12.22 6.38
CA VAL A 130 11.39 11.47 6.76
C VAL A 130 10.57 10.99 5.56
N ARG A 131 10.42 11.80 4.50
CA ARG A 131 9.72 11.42 3.25
C ARG A 131 10.23 10.13 2.60
N TYR A 132 11.51 9.79 2.75
CA TYR A 132 12.09 8.56 2.18
C TYR A 132 11.95 7.36 3.11
N LEU A 133 12.03 7.58 4.43
CA LEU A 133 11.75 6.54 5.43
C LEU A 133 10.29 6.07 5.34
N ILE A 134 9.35 7.01 5.23
CA ILE A 134 7.92 6.73 5.00
C ILE A 134 7.72 5.84 3.78
N ARG A 135 8.33 6.19 2.63
CA ARG A 135 8.25 5.38 1.39
C ARG A 135 8.83 3.98 1.61
N ALA A 136 9.98 3.85 2.27
CA ALA A 136 10.61 2.55 2.52
C ALA A 136 9.77 1.67 3.47
N ALA A 137 9.23 2.23 4.55
CA ALA A 137 8.37 1.52 5.50
C ALA A 137 7.03 1.09 4.88
N ALA A 138 6.38 1.97 4.10
CA ALA A 138 5.12 1.68 3.43
C ALA A 138 5.30 0.64 2.29
N ILE A 139 6.20 0.91 1.35
CA ILE A 139 6.27 0.22 0.06
C ILE A 139 7.19 -1.01 0.15
N LYS A 140 8.45 -0.83 0.63
CA LYS A 140 9.41 -1.95 0.78
C LYS A 140 9.15 -2.80 2.04
N SER A 141 8.31 -2.33 2.96
CA SER A 141 8.15 -2.93 4.28
C SER A 141 9.44 -2.90 5.12
N ALA A 142 10.28 -1.89 4.91
CA ALA A 142 11.63 -1.81 5.46
C ALA A 142 11.66 -1.66 6.99
N ASN A 143 12.36 -2.56 7.70
CA ASN A 143 12.49 -2.57 9.16
C ASN A 143 13.29 -1.37 9.66
N ASP A 144 14.53 -1.21 9.17
CA ASP A 144 15.42 -0.06 9.44
C ASP A 144 14.71 1.31 9.35
N ALA A 145 13.90 1.51 8.32
CA ALA A 145 13.14 2.74 8.13
C ALA A 145 11.98 2.92 9.11
N ALA A 146 11.37 1.84 9.61
CA ALA A 146 10.30 1.89 10.60
C ALA A 146 10.84 2.15 12.01
N THR A 147 11.96 1.51 12.37
CA THR A 147 12.67 1.71 13.64
C THR A 147 13.18 3.15 13.74
N ALA A 148 13.83 3.66 12.68
CA ALA A 148 14.28 5.05 12.62
C ALA A 148 13.15 6.09 12.70
N LEU A 149 11.95 5.80 12.14
CA LEU A 149 10.78 6.66 12.32
C LEU A 149 10.27 6.63 13.78
N GLY A 150 10.26 5.45 14.41
CA GLY A 150 9.83 5.33 15.80
C GLY A 150 10.75 6.05 16.78
N GLU A 151 12.07 5.90 16.59
CA GLU A 151 13.10 6.63 17.33
C GLU A 151 13.01 8.14 17.09
N ALA A 152 12.77 8.60 15.86
CA ALA A 152 12.61 10.02 15.55
C ALA A 152 11.34 10.66 16.18
N VAL A 153 10.26 9.89 16.39
CA VAL A 153 9.00 10.39 16.97
C VAL A 153 8.99 10.32 18.51
N SER A 154 9.60 9.30 19.11
CA SER A 154 9.51 9.06 20.57
C SER A 154 10.86 8.91 21.29
N GLY A 155 11.98 9.27 20.66
CA GLY A 155 13.33 9.23 21.22
C GLY A 155 13.94 7.83 21.33
N SER A 156 13.11 6.79 21.46
CA SER A 156 13.53 5.38 21.42
C SER A 156 12.40 4.50 20.89
N GLU A 157 12.73 3.35 20.30
CA GLU A 157 11.72 2.38 19.87
C GLU A 157 10.89 1.84 21.04
N ALA A 158 11.47 1.63 22.22
CA ALA A 158 10.75 1.18 23.40
C ALA A 158 9.68 2.21 23.85
N ALA A 159 9.99 3.50 23.76
CA ALA A 159 9.02 4.58 23.96
C ALA A 159 7.95 4.60 22.85
N PHE A 160 8.36 4.43 21.59
CA PHE A 160 7.46 4.38 20.45
C PHE A 160 6.45 3.22 20.56
N ALA A 161 6.89 2.02 20.93
CA ALA A 161 6.01 0.87 21.16
C ALA A 161 4.97 1.13 22.28
N ARG A 162 5.32 1.95 23.29
CA ARG A 162 4.36 2.44 24.30
C ARG A 162 3.35 3.41 23.66
N ARG A 163 3.79 4.37 22.82
CA ARG A 163 2.89 5.26 22.04
C ARG A 163 1.95 4.46 21.14
N MET A 164 2.49 3.55 20.31
CA MET A 164 1.73 2.63 19.45
C MET A 164 0.64 1.87 20.19
N THR A 165 0.93 1.36 21.39
CA THR A 165 -0.06 0.61 22.18
C THR A 165 -1.12 1.52 22.83
N ARG A 166 -0.80 2.78 23.17
CA ARG A 166 -1.82 3.76 23.59
C ARG A 166 -2.70 4.20 22.41
N THR A 167 -2.10 4.54 21.27
CA THR A 167 -2.82 4.93 20.05
C THR A 167 -3.73 3.79 19.57
N ALA A 168 -3.30 2.52 19.64
CA ALA A 168 -4.14 1.37 19.38
C ALA A 168 -5.41 1.36 20.25
N LYS A 169 -5.28 1.52 21.58
CA LYS A 169 -6.44 1.61 22.48
C LYS A 169 -7.35 2.79 22.15
N ALA A 170 -6.78 3.96 21.84
CA ALA A 170 -7.55 5.16 21.45
C ALA A 170 -8.30 5.01 20.12
N LEU A 171 -7.86 4.10 19.25
CA LEU A 171 -8.51 3.71 17.99
C LEU A 171 -9.50 2.52 18.17
N GLY A 172 -9.77 2.08 19.40
CA GLY A 172 -10.64 0.91 19.65
C GLY A 172 -10.00 -0.45 19.35
N MET A 173 -8.69 -0.52 19.06
CA MET A 173 -7.94 -1.76 18.85
C MET A 173 -7.60 -2.45 20.20
N THR A 174 -8.64 -2.83 20.95
CA THR A 174 -8.56 -3.24 22.36
C THR A 174 -7.75 -4.52 22.59
N LYS A 175 -7.54 -5.37 21.57
CA LYS A 175 -6.83 -6.65 21.68
C LYS A 175 -5.39 -6.56 21.15
N THR A 176 -4.94 -5.38 20.73
CA THR A 176 -3.61 -5.15 20.18
C THR A 176 -2.57 -4.73 21.23
N THR A 177 -1.33 -5.15 21.03
CA THR A 177 -0.16 -4.78 21.84
C THR A 177 1.08 -4.78 20.95
N PHE A 178 1.74 -3.63 20.84
CA PHE A 178 2.97 -3.48 20.06
C PHE A 178 4.19 -3.50 21.00
N LYS A 179 5.29 -4.10 20.54
CA LYS A 179 6.57 -4.18 21.27
C LYS A 179 7.74 -3.51 20.53
N ASN A 180 7.57 -3.25 19.23
CA ASN A 180 8.55 -2.66 18.33
C ASN A 180 7.83 -2.00 17.13
N ALA A 181 8.50 -1.14 16.38
CA ALA A 181 7.97 -0.31 15.29
C ALA A 181 7.89 -1.04 13.93
N HIS A 182 8.65 -2.11 13.76
CA HIS A 182 8.78 -2.83 12.49
C HIS A 182 7.90 -4.08 12.41
N GLY A 183 7.57 -4.72 13.52
CA GLY A 183 6.77 -5.94 13.56
C GLY A 183 7.55 -7.22 13.26
N LEU A 184 8.74 -7.39 13.84
CA LEU A 184 9.33 -8.74 13.98
C LEU A 184 8.68 -9.44 15.19
N THR A 185 8.68 -10.78 15.15
CA THR A 185 8.07 -11.62 16.18
C THR A 185 8.76 -11.42 17.54
N GLN A 186 7.96 -11.10 18.55
CA GLN A 186 8.41 -10.87 19.93
C GLN A 186 7.28 -11.26 20.91
N LYS A 187 7.62 -11.75 22.11
CA LYS A 187 6.63 -12.19 23.12
C LYS A 187 5.66 -11.05 23.46
N GLY A 188 4.36 -11.30 23.25
CA GLY A 188 3.30 -10.31 23.48
C GLY A 188 3.22 -9.18 22.42
N HIS A 189 3.90 -9.29 21.28
CA HIS A 189 3.66 -8.44 20.11
C HIS A 189 2.53 -9.06 19.27
N LEU A 190 1.28 -8.69 19.56
CA LEU A 190 0.08 -9.35 19.05
C LEU A 190 -0.97 -8.32 18.63
N SER A 191 -1.76 -8.65 17.61
CA SER A 191 -2.94 -7.90 17.15
C SER A 191 -3.99 -8.89 16.66
N THR A 192 -5.06 -8.41 16.03
CA THR A 192 -6.17 -9.24 15.52
C THR A 192 -6.51 -8.83 14.09
N ALA A 193 -7.22 -9.68 13.34
CA ALA A 193 -7.71 -9.29 12.01
C ALA A 193 -8.75 -8.16 12.11
N HIS A 194 -9.50 -8.11 13.21
CA HIS A 194 -10.43 -7.04 13.55
C HIS A 194 -9.71 -5.68 13.70
N ASP A 195 -8.77 -5.62 14.63
CA ASP A 195 -8.04 -4.41 15.00
C ASP A 195 -7.24 -3.85 13.79
N MET A 196 -6.64 -4.72 12.98
CA MET A 196 -5.92 -4.32 11.77
C MET A 196 -6.86 -3.84 10.64
N THR A 197 -8.11 -4.27 10.61
CA THR A 197 -9.14 -3.74 9.68
C THR A 197 -9.56 -2.34 10.12
N ILE A 198 -9.79 -2.12 11.42
CA ILE A 198 -10.02 -0.79 12.00
C ILE A 198 -8.86 0.16 11.67
N LEU A 199 -7.61 -0.25 11.91
CA LEU A 199 -6.45 0.55 11.56
C LEU A 199 -6.38 0.84 10.05
N GLY A 200 -6.69 -0.14 9.20
CA GLY A 200 -6.81 0.06 7.75
C GLY A 200 -7.83 1.14 7.37
N ARG A 201 -8.95 1.21 8.08
CA ARG A 201 -9.98 2.24 7.90
C ARG A 201 -9.51 3.63 8.36
N HIS A 202 -8.83 3.72 9.50
CA HIS A 202 -8.27 4.99 9.97
C HIS A 202 -7.17 5.53 9.03
N MET A 203 -6.34 4.66 8.46
CA MET A 203 -5.33 5.05 7.45
C MET A 203 -5.95 5.66 6.17
N LEU A 204 -7.23 5.39 5.88
CA LEU A 204 -7.96 5.96 4.73
C LEU A 204 -8.55 7.35 5.02
N TYR A 205 -9.09 7.59 6.22
CA TYR A 205 -9.88 8.78 6.53
C TYR A 205 -9.19 9.82 7.41
N ASP A 206 -8.23 9.40 8.25
CA ASP A 206 -7.56 10.30 9.18
C ASP A 206 -6.46 11.10 8.48
N TYR A 207 -5.80 10.45 7.50
CA TYR A 207 -4.61 10.87 6.75
C TYR A 207 -4.68 10.56 5.22
N PRO A 208 -5.79 10.90 4.53
CA PRO A 208 -5.98 10.58 3.10
C PRO A 208 -4.86 11.12 2.19
N GLU A 209 -4.23 12.23 2.55
CA GLU A 209 -3.12 12.86 1.84
C GLU A 209 -1.89 11.93 1.69
N TYR A 210 -1.68 11.00 2.64
CA TYR A 210 -0.61 10.01 2.62
C TYR A 210 -1.04 8.64 2.08
N TYR A 211 -2.34 8.35 1.99
CA TYR A 211 -2.83 7.02 1.60
C TYR A 211 -2.37 6.59 0.19
N ASN A 212 -2.13 7.54 -0.72
CA ASN A 212 -1.58 7.25 -2.06
C ASN A 212 -0.22 6.52 -2.06
N LEU A 213 0.49 6.46 -0.92
CA LEU A 213 1.72 5.69 -0.79
C LEU A 213 1.50 4.18 -0.92
N PHE A 214 0.33 3.66 -0.52
CA PHE A 214 0.05 2.22 -0.52
C PHE A 214 -0.33 1.68 -1.91
N SER A 215 -0.88 2.52 -2.79
CA SER A 215 -1.24 2.17 -4.16
C SER A 215 -0.05 2.18 -5.14
N ARG A 216 1.01 2.93 -4.82
CA ARG A 216 2.23 3.02 -5.64
C ARG A 216 2.89 1.66 -5.80
N ARG A 217 3.06 1.19 -7.05
CA ARG A 217 3.78 -0.06 -7.36
C ARG A 217 5.29 0.05 -7.09
N THR A 218 5.87 1.25 -7.21
CA THR A 218 7.27 1.59 -6.89
C THR A 218 7.39 3.01 -6.31
N ALA A 219 8.49 3.30 -5.61
CA ALA A 219 8.90 4.67 -5.26
C ALA A 219 10.41 4.80 -5.00
N ASP A 220 10.92 6.02 -5.16
CA ASP A 220 12.29 6.37 -4.77
C ASP A 220 12.40 6.53 -3.24
N ALA A 221 13.29 5.78 -2.61
CA ALA A 221 13.61 5.86 -1.19
C ALA A 221 15.01 6.49 -0.92
N LYS A 222 15.51 7.32 -1.85
CA LYS A 222 16.81 8.03 -1.89
C LYS A 222 18.06 7.14 -1.94
N VAL A 223 18.08 6.04 -1.21
CA VAL A 223 19.14 5.01 -1.28
C VAL A 223 18.98 4.15 -2.54
N ARG A 224 17.74 3.88 -2.94
CA ARG A 224 17.37 3.12 -4.14
C ARG A 224 15.89 3.27 -4.47
N GLN A 225 15.53 2.95 -5.70
CA GLN A 225 14.14 2.60 -6.03
C GLN A 225 13.70 1.37 -5.23
N VAL A 226 12.45 1.36 -4.78
CA VAL A 226 11.85 0.22 -4.08
C VAL A 226 10.51 -0.18 -4.69
N ALA A 227 10.25 -1.49 -4.75
CA ALA A 227 9.01 -2.06 -5.26
C ALA A 227 8.06 -2.46 -4.12
N ASN A 228 6.76 -2.28 -4.34
CA ASN A 228 5.74 -2.54 -3.33
C ASN A 228 5.63 -4.04 -3.02
N THR A 229 5.57 -4.38 -1.73
CA THR A 229 5.32 -5.76 -1.27
C THR A 229 3.93 -6.28 -1.67
N ASN A 230 2.94 -5.40 -1.85
CA ASN A 230 1.59 -5.73 -2.33
C ASN A 230 1.42 -5.62 -3.87
N ARG A 231 2.50 -5.35 -4.63
CA ARG A 231 2.42 -5.03 -6.08
C ARG A 231 1.72 -6.08 -6.96
N ARG A 232 1.61 -7.34 -6.50
CA ARG A 232 0.86 -8.38 -7.21
C ARG A 232 -0.65 -8.14 -7.13
N LEU A 233 -1.20 -7.82 -5.96
CA LEU A 233 -2.64 -7.51 -5.80
C LEU A 233 -3.00 -6.18 -6.47
N LEU A 234 -2.16 -5.15 -6.28
CA LEU A 234 -2.22 -3.87 -7.01
C LEU A 234 -1.96 -4.03 -8.52
N GLY A 235 -1.54 -5.23 -8.94
CA GLY A 235 -1.33 -5.65 -10.31
C GLY A 235 -2.59 -6.24 -10.94
N SER A 236 -3.25 -7.15 -10.23
CA SER A 236 -4.27 -8.06 -10.77
C SER A 236 -5.72 -7.81 -10.33
N TYR A 237 -5.97 -7.01 -9.28
CA TYR A 237 -7.31 -6.85 -8.72
C TYR A 237 -7.91 -5.47 -9.01
N LYS A 238 -9.03 -5.43 -9.76
CA LYS A 238 -9.71 -4.18 -10.18
C LYS A 238 -10.14 -3.35 -8.96
N GLY A 239 -9.54 -2.16 -8.85
CA GLY A 239 -9.82 -1.19 -7.79
C GLY A 239 -8.91 -1.28 -6.56
N ALA A 240 -7.97 -2.23 -6.47
CA ALA A 240 -7.09 -2.37 -5.31
C ALA A 240 -6.10 -1.21 -5.18
N ASP A 241 -6.09 -0.55 -4.02
CA ASP A 241 -5.27 0.64 -3.76
C ASP A 241 -4.47 0.59 -2.44
N GLY A 242 -4.59 -0.50 -1.66
CA GLY A 242 -3.83 -0.67 -0.43
C GLY A 242 -3.91 -2.08 0.16
N ILE A 243 -3.47 -2.29 1.40
CA ILE A 243 -2.72 -1.35 2.25
C ILE A 243 -1.33 -1.93 2.53
N LYS A 244 -1.25 -3.06 3.26
CA LYS A 244 0.03 -3.55 3.78
C LYS A 244 0.08 -5.07 3.89
N THR A 245 1.20 -5.67 3.44
CA THR A 245 1.50 -7.09 3.69
C THR A 245 2.30 -7.29 4.99
N GLY A 246 2.19 -8.45 5.60
CA GLY A 246 3.04 -8.94 6.69
C GLY A 246 3.50 -10.38 6.45
N TYR A 247 4.69 -10.74 6.91
CA TYR A 247 5.16 -12.13 7.01
C TYR A 247 6.24 -12.26 8.09
N THR A 248 6.13 -13.29 8.92
CA THR A 248 7.21 -13.97 9.65
C THR A 248 6.81 -15.44 9.79
N ASN A 249 7.75 -16.35 10.09
CA ASN A 249 7.47 -17.78 10.23
C ASN A 249 6.33 -18.05 11.24
N ALA A 250 6.34 -17.34 12.38
CA ALA A 250 5.32 -17.45 13.43
C ALA A 250 4.01 -16.68 13.17
N ALA A 251 3.92 -15.89 12.08
CA ALA A 251 2.73 -15.13 11.70
C ALA A 251 2.00 -15.72 10.48
N GLY A 252 2.70 -16.49 9.64
CA GLY A 252 2.23 -16.81 8.30
C GLY A 252 2.19 -15.58 7.38
N PHE A 253 1.51 -15.69 6.25
CA PHE A 253 1.33 -14.59 5.30
C PHE A 253 0.08 -13.77 5.64
N ASN A 254 0.28 -12.50 5.99
CA ASN A 254 -0.76 -11.56 6.41
C ASN A 254 -0.95 -10.42 5.38
N LEU A 255 -2.14 -9.84 5.31
CA LEU A 255 -2.44 -8.66 4.48
C LEU A 255 -3.68 -7.92 5.01
N VAL A 256 -3.59 -6.60 5.13
CA VAL A 256 -4.75 -5.69 5.10
C VAL A 256 -4.81 -5.08 3.70
N ALA A 257 -5.90 -5.33 2.98
CA ALA A 257 -6.15 -4.77 1.66
C ALA A 257 -7.34 -3.82 1.65
N SER A 258 -7.37 -2.90 0.69
CA SER A 258 -8.59 -2.19 0.31
C SER A 258 -8.70 -2.08 -1.20
N ALA A 259 -9.95 -1.98 -1.67
CA ALA A 259 -10.28 -1.67 -3.04
C ALA A 259 -11.50 -0.74 -3.10
N LYS A 260 -11.58 0.11 -4.14
CA LYS A 260 -12.76 0.95 -4.46
C LYS A 260 -13.31 0.61 -5.86
N ARG A 261 -14.63 0.51 -5.99
CA ARG A 261 -15.38 0.32 -7.25
C ARG A 261 -16.63 1.22 -7.19
N GLY A 262 -16.89 2.06 -8.19
CA GLY A 262 -17.91 3.11 -8.05
C GLY A 262 -17.61 3.95 -6.81
N ASP A 263 -18.58 4.11 -5.90
CA ASP A 263 -18.34 4.66 -4.57
C ASP A 263 -18.13 3.61 -3.45
N GLU A 264 -18.42 2.34 -3.70
CA GLU A 264 -18.18 1.24 -2.77
C GLU A 264 -16.68 1.09 -2.46
N ARG A 265 -16.35 0.99 -1.18
CA ARG A 265 -14.98 0.69 -0.72
C ARG A 265 -15.00 -0.44 0.28
N ILE A 266 -14.29 -1.51 -0.04
CA ILE A 266 -14.12 -2.67 0.85
C ILE A 266 -12.73 -2.63 1.48
N ILE A 267 -12.64 -3.07 2.73
CA ILE A 267 -11.39 -3.38 3.44
C ILE A 267 -11.44 -4.86 3.82
N ALA A 268 -10.42 -5.63 3.46
CA ALA A 268 -10.34 -7.06 3.75
C ALA A 268 -8.99 -7.41 4.39
N THR A 269 -9.03 -8.08 5.53
CA THR A 269 -7.85 -8.48 6.30
C THR A 269 -7.76 -10.00 6.39
N VAL A 270 -6.56 -10.55 6.18
CA VAL A 270 -6.23 -11.98 6.36
C VAL A 270 -4.96 -12.10 7.20
N PHE A 271 -4.98 -13.03 8.16
CA PHE A 271 -3.85 -13.53 8.93
C PHE A 271 -3.68 -15.04 8.69
N GLY A 272 -2.46 -15.56 8.86
CA GLY A 272 -2.22 -17.01 8.84
C GLY A 272 -2.32 -17.66 7.46
N GLY A 273 -2.11 -16.90 6.37
CA GLY A 273 -2.06 -17.46 5.02
C GLY A 273 -0.86 -18.40 4.85
N LYS A 274 -1.05 -19.53 4.16
CA LYS A 274 0.01 -20.57 3.97
C LYS A 274 1.12 -20.13 3.00
N SER A 275 0.79 -19.34 1.97
CA SER A 275 1.75 -18.81 1.00
C SER A 275 1.33 -17.42 0.53
N SER A 276 2.24 -16.65 -0.08
CA SER A 276 1.84 -15.36 -0.67
C SER A 276 0.88 -15.49 -1.86
N ALA A 277 0.74 -16.67 -2.47
CA ALA A 277 -0.24 -16.91 -3.54
C ALA A 277 -1.62 -17.17 -2.95
N SER A 278 -1.76 -18.15 -2.05
CA SER A 278 -3.03 -18.48 -1.40
C SER A 278 -3.57 -17.33 -0.55
N ARG A 279 -2.69 -16.56 0.11
CA ARG A 279 -3.04 -15.31 0.80
C ARG A 279 -3.62 -14.26 -0.15
N ASN A 280 -3.05 -14.09 -1.36
CA ASN A 280 -3.58 -13.13 -2.33
C ASN A 280 -4.94 -13.59 -2.89
N ALA A 281 -5.07 -14.86 -3.24
CA ALA A 281 -6.32 -15.44 -3.73
C ALA A 281 -7.45 -15.28 -2.69
N LYS A 282 -7.18 -15.61 -1.41
CA LYS A 282 -8.18 -15.48 -0.35
C LYS A 282 -8.57 -14.03 -0.06
N VAL A 283 -7.65 -13.07 -0.21
CA VAL A 283 -8.01 -11.65 -0.09
C VAL A 283 -8.83 -11.16 -1.30
N ALA A 284 -8.55 -11.61 -2.52
CA ALA A 284 -9.40 -11.29 -3.67
C ALA A 284 -10.84 -11.83 -3.47
N GLU A 285 -10.97 -13.11 -3.09
CA GLU A 285 -12.25 -13.76 -2.77
C GLU A 285 -13.04 -12.99 -1.69
N LEU A 286 -12.35 -12.52 -0.63
CA LEU A 286 -12.96 -11.74 0.45
C LEU A 286 -13.32 -10.29 0.05
N LEU A 287 -12.55 -9.66 -0.86
CA LEU A 287 -12.91 -8.36 -1.42
C LEU A 287 -14.16 -8.49 -2.32
N ASP A 288 -14.25 -9.52 -3.16
CA ASP A 288 -15.42 -9.80 -4.00
C ASP A 288 -16.65 -10.26 -3.18
N LEU A 289 -16.45 -10.96 -2.07
CA LEU A 289 -17.49 -11.18 -1.06
C LEU A 289 -17.99 -9.86 -0.49
N GLY A 290 -17.09 -8.92 -0.20
CA GLY A 290 -17.43 -7.58 0.28
C GLY A 290 -18.25 -6.77 -0.73
N PHE A 291 -17.83 -6.70 -1.99
CA PHE A 291 -18.57 -5.99 -3.03
C PHE A 291 -19.95 -6.62 -3.33
N ARG A 292 -20.14 -7.93 -3.11
CA ARG A 292 -21.47 -8.58 -3.18
C ARG A 292 -22.35 -8.41 -1.93
N ARG A 293 -21.82 -7.85 -0.84
CA ARG A 293 -22.53 -7.71 0.45
C ARG A 293 -22.70 -6.26 0.90
N ALA A 294 -21.87 -5.33 0.42
CA ALA A 294 -22.03 -3.92 0.71
C ALA A 294 -23.26 -3.36 -0.03
N PRO A 295 -24.11 -2.56 0.62
CA PRO A 295 -25.21 -1.90 -0.07
C PRO A 295 -24.66 -0.84 -1.03
N THR A 296 -25.11 -0.81 -2.29
CA THR A 296 -24.56 0.10 -3.32
C THR A 296 -24.61 1.56 -2.86
N HIS A 297 -25.74 2.01 -2.33
CA HIS A 297 -25.88 3.31 -1.67
C HIS A 297 -25.69 3.16 -0.15
N ALA A 298 -24.74 3.91 0.43
CA ALA A 298 -24.45 3.87 1.86
C ALA A 298 -23.99 5.24 2.38
N LYS A 299 -24.59 5.70 3.49
CA LYS A 299 -24.19 6.96 4.15
C LYS A 299 -22.77 6.83 4.71
N LEU A 300 -21.86 7.69 4.27
CA LEU A 300 -20.46 7.70 4.72
C LEU A 300 -20.35 8.08 6.20
N ARG A 301 -19.95 7.13 7.05
CA ARG A 301 -19.78 7.30 8.51
C ARG A 301 -18.29 7.37 8.87
N ARG A 302 -17.59 8.44 8.45
CA ARG A 302 -16.14 8.60 8.68
C ARG A 302 -15.80 8.35 10.17
N PRO A 303 -14.74 7.58 10.48
CA PRO A 303 -14.32 7.42 11.87
C PRO A 303 -13.84 8.76 12.45
N SER A 304 -14.03 8.95 13.76
CA SER A 304 -13.41 10.06 14.50
C SER A 304 -11.94 9.77 14.73
N ARG A 305 -11.06 10.76 14.48
CA ARG A 305 -9.65 10.64 14.88
C ARG A 305 -9.56 10.67 16.41
N PRO A 306 -8.67 9.89 17.04
CA PRO A 306 -8.43 9.97 18.47
C PRO A 306 -7.81 11.33 18.84
N SER A 307 -8.07 11.79 20.07
CA SER A 307 -7.42 12.99 20.61
C SER A 307 -5.90 12.80 20.68
N TYR A 308 -5.15 13.77 20.18
CA TYR A 308 -3.69 13.73 20.13
C TYR A 308 -3.07 13.63 21.55
N GLN A 309 -2.37 12.53 21.80
CA GLN A 309 -1.68 12.27 23.08
C GLN A 309 -0.18 12.61 23.03
N GLY A 310 0.43 12.53 21.84
CA GLY A 310 1.88 12.67 21.67
C GLY A 310 2.67 11.70 22.54
N ASN A 311 3.84 12.16 23.01
CA ASN A 311 4.70 11.43 23.93
C ASN A 311 4.31 11.59 25.43
N LYS A 312 3.16 12.21 25.76
CA LYS A 312 2.71 12.35 27.16
C LYS A 312 2.56 10.98 27.84
N GLY A 313 2.89 10.91 29.13
CA GLY A 313 2.87 9.67 29.92
C GLY A 313 3.97 8.66 29.55
N ILE A 314 4.93 9.02 28.70
CA ILE A 314 6.16 8.26 28.50
C ILE A 314 7.24 8.88 29.37
N GLN A 315 7.50 8.28 30.54
CA GLN A 315 8.86 8.41 31.08
C GLN A 315 9.80 7.62 30.17
N VAL A 316 10.87 8.29 29.75
CA VAL A 316 12.06 7.70 29.14
C VAL A 316 13.09 7.71 30.26
N ALA A 317 13.66 6.55 30.60
CA ALA A 317 14.80 6.51 31.51
C ALA A 317 15.95 7.24 30.83
N SER A 318 16.33 8.40 31.37
CA SER A 318 17.35 9.26 30.81
C SER A 318 18.74 8.71 31.11
N SER A 319 19.48 8.33 30.07
CA SER A 319 20.92 8.55 30.06
C SER A 319 21.19 10.06 30.15
N GLU A 320 22.32 10.42 30.76
CA GLU A 320 22.63 11.78 31.24
C GLU A 320 22.64 12.88 30.16
N PRO A 321 22.44 14.16 30.54
CA PRO A 321 22.32 15.26 29.60
C PRO A 321 23.65 15.61 28.93
N HIS A 322 23.63 15.74 27.60
CA HIS A 322 24.64 16.50 26.88
C HIS A 322 24.18 17.95 26.72
N ASP A 323 24.98 18.89 27.23
CA ASP A 323 24.76 20.33 27.04
C ASP A 323 24.81 20.71 25.56
N GLY A 324 23.76 21.35 25.06
CA GLY A 324 23.63 21.54 23.62
C GLY A 324 22.34 22.17 23.11
N ARG A 325 21.78 23.17 23.80
CA ARG A 325 20.66 24.01 23.32
C ARG A 325 19.42 23.23 22.85
N ALA A 326 18.81 22.46 23.75
CA ALA A 326 17.43 22.01 23.56
C ALA A 326 16.49 23.24 23.47
N GLY A 327 15.84 23.45 22.32
CA GLY A 327 15.00 24.62 22.08
C GLY A 327 13.79 24.65 23.01
N LYS A 328 13.53 25.79 23.66
CA LYS A 328 12.32 26.01 24.48
C LYS A 328 11.07 25.83 23.60
N THR A 329 10.31 24.75 23.82
CA THR A 329 9.02 24.53 23.16
C THR A 329 7.97 25.49 23.72
N ILE A 330 7.90 26.70 23.16
CA ILE A 330 6.86 27.69 23.49
C ILE A 330 5.50 27.11 23.07
N ARG A 331 4.65 26.77 24.05
CA ARG A 331 3.25 26.45 23.80
C ARG A 331 2.49 27.73 23.48
N VAL A 332 2.33 28.02 22.19
CA VAL A 332 1.39 29.04 21.75
C VAL A 332 -0.03 28.51 21.97
N ASN A 333 -0.69 28.94 23.04
CA ASN A 333 -2.11 28.65 23.24
C ASN A 333 -2.90 29.40 22.17
N GLY A 334 -3.34 28.71 21.11
CA GLY A 334 -4.06 29.25 19.95
C GLY A 334 -5.49 29.73 20.23
N ALA A 335 -5.76 30.25 21.42
CA ALA A 335 -7.03 30.89 21.76
C ALA A 335 -7.03 32.34 21.26
N VAL A 336 -7.61 32.58 20.08
CA VAL A 336 -7.78 33.91 19.51
C VAL A 336 -8.90 34.65 20.26
N LEU A 337 -8.56 35.28 21.39
CA LEU A 337 -9.51 35.95 22.28
C LEU A 337 -10.11 37.25 21.70
N LYS A 338 -9.59 37.77 20.59
CA LYS A 338 -10.16 38.89 19.84
C LYS A 338 -9.93 38.70 18.35
N SER A 339 -11.01 38.74 17.56
CA SER A 339 -10.92 38.90 16.11
C SER A 339 -10.97 40.38 15.75
N LEU A 340 -9.94 40.87 15.06
CA LEU A 340 -9.99 42.19 14.42
C LEU A 340 -10.81 42.06 13.13
N ARG A 341 -12.15 42.06 13.27
CA ARG A 341 -13.03 42.32 12.12
C ARG A 341 -12.78 43.74 11.61
N PRO A 342 -12.64 43.97 10.31
CA PRO A 342 -12.71 45.32 9.75
C PRO A 342 -14.04 45.96 10.16
N LYS A 343 -14.00 47.21 10.64
CA LYS A 343 -15.22 48.04 10.70
C LYS A 343 -15.62 48.42 9.27
N SER A 344 -16.92 48.56 9.02
CA SER A 344 -17.40 49.24 7.83
C SER A 344 -16.81 50.67 7.79
N ARG A 345 -16.50 51.14 6.58
CA ARG A 345 -16.16 52.56 6.35
C ARG A 345 -17.42 53.38 6.65
N PRO A 346 -17.34 54.52 7.38
CA PRO A 346 -18.48 55.42 7.52
C PRO A 346 -18.89 55.94 6.14
N GLU A 347 -20.19 56.05 5.91
CA GLU A 347 -20.72 56.42 4.59
C GLU A 347 -20.25 57.80 4.18
N SER A 348 -19.67 57.87 2.98
CA SER A 348 -19.28 59.11 2.33
C SER A 348 -20.28 59.34 1.20
N THR A 349 -21.20 60.27 1.38
CA THR A 349 -22.19 60.64 0.36
C THR A 349 -21.49 61.29 -0.84
N VAL A 350 -21.15 60.47 -1.82
CA VAL A 350 -20.72 60.94 -3.15
C VAL A 350 -21.95 60.95 -4.04
N VAL A 351 -22.45 62.14 -4.35
CA VAL A 351 -23.55 62.34 -5.29
C VAL A 351 -23.07 61.93 -6.68
N VAL A 352 -23.75 60.96 -7.29
CA VAL A 352 -23.57 60.63 -8.71
C VAL A 352 -24.70 61.33 -9.46
N ALA A 353 -24.35 62.19 -10.41
CA ALA A 353 -25.33 62.85 -11.27
C ALA A 353 -26.03 61.81 -12.16
N ILE A 354 -27.34 61.95 -12.30
CA ILE A 354 -28.15 61.11 -13.18
C ILE A 354 -28.01 61.66 -14.60
N ALA A 355 -27.76 60.78 -15.56
CA ALA A 355 -27.94 61.02 -16.98
C ALA A 355 -28.69 59.81 -17.56
N ASP A 356 -29.73 60.07 -18.34
CA ASP A 356 -30.51 59.02 -18.98
C ASP A 356 -29.70 58.28 -20.05
N GLU A 357 -29.92 56.97 -20.15
CA GLU A 357 -30.36 56.33 -21.39
C GLU A 357 -30.69 54.84 -21.10
N THR A 358 -31.93 54.42 -21.39
CA THR A 358 -32.35 53.02 -21.32
C THR A 358 -32.85 52.54 -22.67
N PRO A 359 -32.23 51.51 -23.27
CA PRO A 359 -32.86 50.67 -24.26
C PRO A 359 -33.61 49.54 -23.54
N GLU A 360 -34.90 49.38 -23.85
CA GLU A 360 -35.68 48.21 -23.43
C GLU A 360 -35.12 46.94 -24.11
N GLN A 361 -35.12 45.80 -23.41
CA GLN A 361 -34.72 44.52 -24.00
C GLN A 361 -35.96 43.72 -24.40
N ASP A 362 -36.02 43.37 -25.68
CA ASP A 362 -37.15 42.68 -26.31
C ASP A 362 -37.08 41.15 -26.06
N ASP A 363 -37.88 40.67 -25.10
CA ASP A 363 -37.88 39.28 -24.63
C ASP A 363 -38.39 38.26 -25.68
N ASP A 364 -39.11 38.69 -26.72
CA ASP A 364 -39.64 37.78 -27.74
C ASP A 364 -38.60 37.42 -28.80
N ALA A 365 -37.63 38.30 -29.08
CA ALA A 365 -36.47 38.00 -29.91
C ALA A 365 -35.62 36.84 -29.34
N LEU A 366 -35.56 36.71 -28.01
CA LEU A 366 -34.80 35.65 -27.35
C LEU A 366 -35.50 34.28 -27.50
N LYS A 367 -36.83 34.23 -27.43
CA LYS A 367 -37.61 32.98 -27.60
C LYS A 367 -37.49 32.44 -29.02
N ALA A 368 -37.62 33.30 -30.03
CA ALA A 368 -37.48 32.92 -31.43
C ALA A 368 -36.11 32.25 -31.73
N SER A 369 -35.05 32.67 -31.04
CA SER A 369 -33.72 32.05 -31.19
C SER A 369 -33.62 30.60 -30.65
N ILE A 370 -34.47 30.24 -29.67
CA ILE A 370 -34.46 28.93 -29.00
C ILE A 370 -35.22 27.89 -29.84
N ASP A 371 -36.38 28.23 -30.38
CA ASP A 371 -37.19 27.32 -31.20
C ASP A 371 -36.54 27.05 -32.57
N ALA A 372 -35.80 28.01 -33.12
CA ALA A 372 -34.97 27.80 -34.32
C ALA A 372 -33.89 26.73 -34.07
N ALA A 373 -33.16 26.82 -32.95
CA ALA A 373 -32.09 25.88 -32.60
C ALA A 373 -32.59 24.44 -32.33
N ILE A 374 -33.84 24.28 -31.86
CA ILE A 374 -34.49 22.97 -31.68
C ILE A 374 -34.88 22.36 -33.06
N THR A 375 -35.19 23.21 -34.04
CA THR A 375 -35.59 22.80 -35.38
C THR A 375 -34.39 22.33 -36.22
N GLU A 376 -33.23 23.00 -36.15
CA GLU A 376 -32.00 22.52 -36.79
C GLU A 376 -31.54 21.17 -36.19
N ALA A 377 -31.59 21.03 -34.87
CA ALA A 377 -31.17 19.82 -34.15
C ALA A 377 -32.02 18.56 -34.46
N THR A 378 -33.22 18.71 -35.02
CA THR A 378 -34.09 17.61 -35.44
C THR A 378 -33.99 17.27 -36.92
N LEU A 379 -33.34 18.11 -37.74
CA LEU A 379 -33.10 17.84 -39.16
C LEU A 379 -31.81 17.04 -39.41
N GLU A 380 -30.74 17.29 -38.64
CA GLU A 380 -29.48 16.52 -38.76
C GLU A 380 -29.64 15.02 -38.43
N THR A 381 -30.69 14.62 -37.70
CA THR A 381 -30.96 13.20 -37.40
C THR A 381 -31.71 12.45 -38.52
N ALA A 382 -32.11 13.13 -39.60
CA ALA A 382 -32.92 12.55 -40.68
C ALA A 382 -32.13 12.17 -41.95
N GLN A 383 -30.83 12.41 -42.01
CA GLN A 383 -30.00 12.21 -43.22
C GLN A 383 -28.96 11.07 -43.12
N ALA A 384 -29.25 10.04 -42.33
CA ALA A 384 -28.33 8.90 -42.11
C ALA A 384 -28.95 7.52 -42.39
N THR A 385 -29.99 7.45 -43.24
CA THR A 385 -30.57 6.20 -43.75
C THR A 385 -31.09 6.36 -45.17
N ASN A 386 -30.29 5.96 -46.17
CA ASN A 386 -30.66 5.40 -47.48
C ASN A 386 -29.38 5.17 -48.32
N GLU A 387 -29.50 4.34 -49.36
CA GLU A 387 -28.40 3.66 -50.07
C GLU A 387 -27.63 2.66 -49.16
N ASP A 388 -27.52 1.36 -49.45
CA ASP A 388 -27.99 0.59 -50.62
C ASP A 388 -29.05 -0.48 -50.28
N LEU A 389 -29.94 -0.71 -51.25
CA LEU A 389 -30.79 -1.89 -51.33
C LEU A 389 -30.18 -2.87 -52.34
N ASN A 390 -30.24 -4.18 -52.06
CA ASN A 390 -30.77 -5.14 -53.04
C ASN A 390 -31.08 -6.52 -52.43
N ASP A 391 -32.04 -7.18 -53.07
CA ASP A 391 -32.34 -8.62 -53.06
C ASP A 391 -32.63 -9.31 -51.71
N ALA A 392 -33.87 -9.06 -51.23
CA ALA A 392 -34.58 -9.99 -50.37
C ALA A 392 -35.47 -10.95 -51.19
N GLN A 393 -35.21 -12.26 -51.10
CA GLN A 393 -36.05 -13.38 -51.55
C GLN A 393 -35.64 -14.62 -50.71
N ILE A 394 -36.51 -15.49 -50.18
CA ILE A 394 -37.96 -15.67 -50.37
C ILE A 394 -38.70 -15.76 -49.02
N ILE A 395 -39.82 -15.02 -48.96
CA ILE A 395 -41.11 -15.21 -48.24
C ILE A 395 -41.22 -16.29 -47.14
N ALA A 396 -41.81 -15.87 -46.01
CA ALA A 396 -42.14 -16.70 -44.84
C ALA A 396 -43.31 -17.69 -45.06
N ALA A 397 -43.36 -18.73 -44.22
CA ALA A 397 -44.54 -19.59 -44.07
C ALA A 397 -44.81 -19.98 -42.60
N VAL A 398 -46.10 -19.98 -42.25
CA VAL A 398 -46.77 -20.65 -41.11
C VAL A 398 -46.12 -20.60 -39.71
N ALA A 399 -46.61 -19.66 -38.88
CA ALA A 399 -46.63 -19.84 -37.43
C ALA A 399 -47.87 -20.68 -37.03
N SER A 400 -47.69 -21.96 -36.68
CA SER A 400 -48.77 -22.81 -36.14
C SER A 400 -48.25 -24.07 -35.43
N VAL A 401 -49.10 -24.64 -34.57
CA VAL A 401 -48.97 -25.93 -33.87
C VAL A 401 -47.93 -25.98 -32.73
N SER A 402 -48.45 -25.84 -31.51
CA SER A 402 -47.83 -26.37 -30.29
C SER A 402 -48.42 -27.77 -30.00
N SER A 403 -47.57 -28.80 -29.85
CA SER A 403 -47.98 -30.08 -29.27
C SER A 403 -46.80 -30.99 -28.90
N ALA A 404 -47.00 -31.83 -27.87
CA ALA A 404 -46.25 -33.05 -27.52
C ALA A 404 -44.81 -32.93 -26.96
N LEU A 405 -44.69 -33.22 -25.65
CA LEU A 405 -43.52 -33.91 -25.07
C LEU A 405 -43.48 -35.37 -25.59
N PRO A 406 -42.34 -36.09 -25.48
CA PRO A 406 -42.29 -37.08 -24.38
C PRO A 406 -40.90 -37.42 -23.78
N THR A 407 -40.97 -38.04 -22.60
CA THR A 407 -40.03 -39.05 -22.02
C THR A 407 -38.55 -38.72 -21.75
N VAL A 408 -38.22 -38.74 -20.46
CA VAL A 408 -36.88 -39.06 -19.94
C VAL A 408 -36.58 -40.56 -20.14
N SER A 409 -35.35 -40.93 -20.49
CA SER A 409 -34.89 -42.33 -20.37
C SER A 409 -33.42 -42.49 -19.94
N ARG A 410 -33.28 -43.00 -18.71
CA ARG A 410 -32.26 -43.91 -18.13
C ARG A 410 -30.80 -43.87 -18.63
N VAL A 411 -29.89 -43.62 -17.69
CA VAL A 411 -28.43 -43.79 -17.80
C VAL A 411 -28.02 -45.26 -17.88
N GLN A 412 -27.01 -45.58 -18.71
CA GLN A 412 -26.03 -46.65 -18.45
C GLN A 412 -24.59 -46.17 -18.74
N PRO A 413 -23.55 -46.79 -18.14
CA PRO A 413 -22.24 -46.15 -17.98
C PRO A 413 -21.21 -46.51 -19.07
N TYR A 414 -20.62 -45.50 -19.72
CA TYR A 414 -19.51 -45.73 -20.64
C TYR A 414 -18.18 -45.89 -19.88
N ARG A 415 -17.58 -47.08 -19.93
CA ARG A 415 -16.21 -47.32 -19.44
C ARG A 415 -15.19 -46.77 -20.44
N GLY A 416 -14.66 -45.57 -20.19
CA GLY A 416 -13.67 -44.91 -21.06
C GLY A 416 -12.70 -44.02 -20.30
N GLY A 417 -11.81 -44.60 -19.49
CA GLY A 417 -10.88 -43.85 -18.66
C GLY A 417 -9.68 -43.29 -19.44
N LEU A 418 -9.72 -42.02 -19.82
CA LEU A 418 -8.55 -41.30 -20.35
C LEU A 418 -7.46 -41.17 -19.26
N ARG A 419 -6.38 -41.94 -19.41
CA ARG A 419 -5.17 -41.80 -18.57
C ARG A 419 -4.40 -40.53 -18.95
N PRO A 420 -3.80 -39.80 -18.00
CA PRO A 420 -2.89 -38.72 -18.32
C PRO A 420 -1.64 -39.25 -19.02
N ILE A 421 -1.31 -38.72 -20.19
CA ILE A 421 -0.04 -39.00 -20.87
C ILE A 421 1.09 -38.25 -20.14
N ALA A 422 2.21 -38.92 -19.88
CA ALA A 422 3.37 -38.31 -19.25
C ALA A 422 4.02 -37.26 -20.17
N ARG A 423 4.49 -36.14 -19.60
CA ARG A 423 5.25 -35.12 -20.33
C ARG A 423 6.54 -35.75 -20.91
N PRO A 424 6.87 -35.54 -22.20
CA PRO A 424 8.12 -36.03 -22.77
C PRO A 424 9.34 -35.41 -22.08
N ALA A 425 10.39 -36.21 -21.89
CA ALA A 425 11.54 -35.85 -21.05
C ALA A 425 12.45 -34.77 -21.66
N ASN A 426 12.58 -34.73 -22.98
CA ASN A 426 13.44 -33.77 -23.68
C ASN A 426 12.62 -32.61 -24.25
N ILE A 427 12.67 -31.47 -23.56
CA ILE A 427 12.45 -30.14 -24.15
C ILE A 427 13.69 -29.33 -23.79
N GLU A 428 14.65 -29.26 -24.71
CA GLU A 428 15.79 -28.37 -24.55
C GLU A 428 15.30 -26.92 -24.65
N THR A 429 15.25 -26.23 -23.53
CA THR A 429 14.95 -24.80 -23.51
C THR A 429 16.17 -24.01 -23.97
N ALA A 430 16.28 -23.82 -25.28
CA ALA A 430 17.24 -22.91 -25.89
C ALA A 430 17.16 -21.53 -25.21
N ALA A 431 18.22 -21.15 -24.52
CA ALA A 431 18.22 -19.99 -23.64
C ALA A 431 18.39 -18.70 -24.46
N VAL A 432 17.28 -18.14 -24.96
CA VAL A 432 17.27 -16.80 -25.58
C VAL A 432 17.71 -15.77 -24.53
N ALA A 433 18.94 -15.29 -24.66
CA ALA A 433 19.48 -14.25 -23.80
C ALA A 433 18.69 -12.94 -23.99
N PRO A 434 18.30 -12.22 -22.92
CA PRO A 434 17.59 -10.97 -23.06
C PRO A 434 18.52 -9.88 -23.60
N GLU A 435 18.16 -9.29 -24.75
CA GLU A 435 18.90 -8.17 -25.32
C GLU A 435 19.03 -6.99 -24.33
N PRO A 436 20.19 -6.30 -24.29
CA PRO A 436 20.39 -5.19 -23.38
C PRO A 436 19.57 -3.97 -23.85
N VAL A 437 18.43 -3.72 -23.18
CA VAL A 437 17.64 -2.50 -23.40
C VAL A 437 18.45 -1.28 -22.95
N VAL A 438 19.15 -0.66 -23.92
CA VAL A 438 20.00 0.51 -23.68
C VAL A 438 19.13 1.72 -23.38
N VAL A 439 18.92 2.01 -22.09
CA VAL A 439 18.26 3.24 -21.64
C VAL A 439 19.25 4.41 -21.74
N THR A 440 19.51 4.86 -22.97
CA THR A 440 20.21 6.10 -23.28
C THR A 440 19.47 7.28 -22.66
N ARG A 441 20.00 7.79 -21.54
CA ARG A 441 19.58 9.09 -21.02
C ARG A 441 20.13 10.15 -21.98
N LEU A 442 19.29 10.66 -22.87
CA LEU A 442 19.62 11.75 -23.79
C LEU A 442 20.16 12.95 -22.99
N SER A 443 21.48 13.08 -22.95
CA SER A 443 22.14 14.19 -22.25
C SER A 443 22.09 15.43 -23.12
N SER A 444 21.39 16.46 -22.66
CA SER A 444 21.29 17.76 -23.35
C SER A 444 22.58 18.60 -23.25
N SER A 445 23.74 17.94 -23.15
CA SER A 445 25.07 18.53 -23.05
C SER A 445 25.88 18.41 -24.35
N GLY A 446 25.44 17.60 -25.31
CA GLY A 446 25.97 17.60 -26.68
C GLY A 446 25.17 18.54 -27.56
N GLY A 447 25.82 19.55 -28.16
CA GLY A 447 25.20 20.60 -28.98
C GLY A 447 24.68 20.16 -30.36
N ARG A 448 24.22 18.91 -30.53
CA ARG A 448 23.79 18.36 -31.84
C ARG A 448 22.29 18.06 -31.94
N TYR A 449 21.50 18.42 -30.92
CA TYR A 449 20.06 18.12 -30.86
C TYR A 449 19.20 19.36 -31.11
N TRP A 450 18.13 19.17 -31.87
CA TRP A 450 17.05 20.13 -32.04
C TRP A 450 16.06 20.06 -30.88
N GLY A 451 15.18 21.06 -30.83
CA GLY A 451 14.03 21.11 -29.94
C GLY A 451 12.85 21.87 -30.55
N ILE A 452 11.77 21.98 -29.78
CA ILE A 452 10.63 22.85 -30.10
C ILE A 452 10.23 23.68 -28.87
N ASN A 453 9.77 24.90 -29.09
CA ASN A 453 9.06 25.75 -28.13
C ASN A 453 7.56 25.64 -28.42
N VAL A 454 6.75 25.36 -27.40
CA VAL A 454 5.28 25.22 -27.51
C VAL A 454 4.50 26.36 -26.83
N GLY A 455 5.17 27.49 -26.56
CA GLY A 455 4.58 28.71 -26.03
C GLY A 455 5.32 29.27 -24.81
N ARG A 456 5.09 30.57 -24.56
CA ARG A 456 5.56 31.30 -23.39
C ARG A 456 4.41 31.55 -22.42
N TYR A 457 4.67 31.38 -21.12
CA TYR A 457 3.64 31.46 -20.08
C TYR A 457 4.06 32.34 -18.90
N THR A 458 3.09 33.04 -18.32
CA THR A 458 3.32 33.98 -17.19
C THR A 458 3.84 33.30 -15.92
N ASN A 459 3.56 32.01 -15.72
CA ASN A 459 4.08 31.24 -14.60
C ASN A 459 4.58 29.84 -15.02
N ARG A 460 5.55 29.33 -14.25
CA ARG A 460 6.20 28.03 -14.48
C ARG A 460 5.21 26.86 -14.51
N PHE A 461 4.20 26.87 -13.62
CA PHE A 461 3.23 25.78 -13.52
C PHE A 461 2.36 25.65 -14.79
N LYS A 462 1.97 26.77 -15.40
CA LYS A 462 1.25 26.78 -16.69
C LYS A 462 2.11 26.20 -17.81
N ALA A 463 3.41 26.52 -17.85
CA ALA A 463 4.36 25.92 -18.80
C ALA A 463 4.54 24.41 -18.59
N GLU A 464 4.71 23.95 -17.34
CA GLU A 464 4.81 22.51 -17.02
C GLU A 464 3.52 21.75 -17.34
N LYS A 465 2.34 22.35 -17.09
CA LYS A 465 1.02 21.78 -17.44
C LYS A 465 0.84 21.65 -18.96
N VAL A 466 1.27 22.65 -19.75
CA VAL A 466 1.22 22.57 -21.22
C VAL A 466 2.18 21.51 -21.74
N LEU A 467 3.43 21.46 -21.25
CA LEU A 467 4.38 20.39 -21.63
C LEU A 467 3.83 18.99 -21.33
N LEU A 468 3.05 18.82 -20.27
CA LEU A 468 2.38 17.55 -19.99
C LEU A 468 1.22 17.27 -20.96
N LYS A 469 0.32 18.25 -21.20
CA LYS A 469 -0.81 18.08 -22.15
C LYS A 469 -0.30 17.77 -23.56
N THR A 470 0.63 18.56 -24.09
CA THR A 470 1.17 18.41 -25.44
C THR A 470 1.89 17.07 -25.63
N ALA A 471 2.64 16.60 -24.62
CA ALA A 471 3.30 15.29 -24.65
C ALA A 471 2.33 14.09 -24.64
N LEU A 472 1.09 14.29 -24.17
CA LEU A 472 0.03 13.28 -24.22
C LEU A 472 -0.76 13.35 -25.54
N THR A 473 -0.93 14.55 -26.11
CA THR A 473 -1.60 14.74 -27.41
C THR A 473 -0.74 14.27 -28.60
N GLU A 474 0.57 14.52 -28.57
CA GLU A 474 1.51 14.15 -29.63
C GLU A 474 2.58 13.15 -29.15
N MET A 475 2.14 12.06 -28.52
CA MET A 475 3.04 10.97 -28.09
C MET A 475 3.90 10.39 -29.22
N SER A 476 3.40 10.41 -30.47
CA SER A 476 4.08 9.84 -31.63
C SER A 476 5.38 10.56 -31.99
N THR A 477 5.38 11.90 -31.97
CA THR A 477 6.57 12.71 -32.31
C THR A 477 7.39 13.13 -31.10
N LEU A 478 6.76 13.25 -29.92
CA LEU A 478 7.41 13.76 -28.70
C LEU A 478 7.84 12.67 -27.70
N SER A 479 7.68 11.38 -28.04
CA SER A 479 8.24 10.27 -27.27
C SER A 479 9.78 10.37 -27.16
N GLY A 480 10.33 9.97 -26.01
CA GLY A 480 11.77 10.06 -25.71
C GLY A 480 12.30 11.48 -25.39
N THR A 481 11.58 12.55 -25.72
CA THR A 481 12.06 13.93 -25.57
C THR A 481 12.19 14.42 -24.12
N LEU A 482 13.18 15.30 -23.90
CA LEU A 482 13.38 16.00 -22.64
C LEU A 482 12.47 17.23 -22.53
N ARG A 483 11.49 17.18 -21.64
CA ARG A 483 10.63 18.33 -21.27
C ARG A 483 11.39 19.28 -20.36
N LYS A 484 11.45 20.56 -20.72
CA LYS A 484 12.21 21.59 -20.01
C LYS A 484 11.48 22.93 -20.05
N VAL A 485 11.33 23.57 -18.89
CA VAL A 485 10.88 24.96 -18.79
C VAL A 485 12.10 25.86 -18.60
N VAL A 486 12.24 26.88 -19.44
CA VAL A 486 13.32 27.86 -19.39
C VAL A 486 12.75 29.20 -18.91
N LYS A 487 13.38 29.84 -17.92
CA LYS A 487 13.02 31.20 -17.50
C LYS A 487 13.64 32.19 -18.48
N SER A 488 12.82 33.04 -19.07
CA SER A 488 13.23 34.21 -19.87
C SER A 488 12.85 35.51 -19.15
N PRO A 489 13.38 36.68 -19.56
CA PRO A 489 12.96 37.97 -19.02
C PRO A 489 11.46 38.28 -19.20
N ARG A 490 10.82 37.68 -20.22
CA ARG A 490 9.40 37.91 -20.58
C ARG A 490 8.46 36.78 -20.13
N GLY A 491 8.92 35.82 -19.32
CA GLY A 491 8.11 34.70 -18.82
C GLY A 491 8.80 33.33 -18.96
N PHE A 492 8.03 32.26 -18.82
CA PHE A 492 8.51 30.87 -18.82
C PHE A 492 8.24 30.19 -20.16
N ASP A 493 9.30 29.81 -20.87
CA ASP A 493 9.24 29.12 -22.16
C ASP A 493 9.08 27.61 -21.97
N ALA A 494 8.05 27.03 -22.57
CA ALA A 494 7.80 25.60 -22.58
C ALA A 494 8.55 24.94 -23.75
N THR A 495 9.57 24.14 -23.47
CA THR A 495 10.41 23.50 -24.50
C THR A 495 10.49 21.97 -24.39
N PHE A 496 10.59 21.32 -25.54
CA PHE A 496 11.04 19.94 -25.69
C PHE A 496 12.43 19.95 -26.34
N GLN A 497 13.35 19.11 -25.86
CA GLN A 497 14.73 18.99 -26.38
C GLN A 497 15.08 17.52 -26.67
N GLY A 498 16.04 17.28 -27.55
CA GLY A 498 16.49 15.92 -27.91
C GLY A 498 15.78 15.35 -29.15
N LEU A 499 15.41 16.22 -30.09
CA LEU A 499 14.81 15.84 -31.39
C LEU A 499 15.88 15.87 -32.50
N SER A 500 15.64 15.13 -33.59
CA SER A 500 16.25 15.45 -34.90
C SER A 500 15.53 16.65 -35.52
N GLN A 501 16.10 17.23 -36.57
CA GLN A 501 15.50 18.37 -37.28
C GLN A 501 14.12 18.01 -37.83
N ASP A 502 14.05 16.99 -38.69
CA ASP A 502 12.84 16.43 -39.30
C ASP A 502 11.77 16.05 -38.27
N ARG A 503 12.15 15.50 -37.09
CA ARG A 503 11.19 15.25 -36.00
C ARG A 503 10.68 16.53 -35.34
N ALA A 504 11.51 17.57 -35.20
CA ALA A 504 11.08 18.87 -34.68
C ALA A 504 10.13 19.59 -35.65
N GLU A 505 10.42 19.53 -36.94
CA GLU A 505 9.58 20.09 -38.00
C GLU A 505 8.26 19.32 -38.17
N LEU A 506 8.28 17.98 -38.11
CA LEU A 506 7.08 17.16 -38.12
C LEU A 506 6.21 17.39 -36.87
N ALA A 507 6.83 17.53 -35.70
CA ALA A 507 6.12 17.87 -34.47
C ALA A 507 5.44 19.23 -34.57
N CYS A 508 6.15 20.27 -35.05
CA CYS A 508 5.52 21.59 -35.21
C CYS A 508 4.42 21.60 -36.28
N ARG A 509 4.56 20.87 -37.40
CA ARG A 509 3.47 20.72 -38.40
C ARG A 509 2.22 20.08 -37.79
N ARG A 510 2.37 19.00 -37.01
CA ARG A 510 1.24 18.33 -36.33
C ARG A 510 0.61 19.17 -35.22
N LEU A 511 1.40 19.99 -34.53
CA LEU A 511 0.88 20.91 -33.49
C LEU A 511 0.14 22.11 -34.12
N ALA A 512 0.66 22.68 -35.21
CA ALA A 512 -0.01 23.73 -35.97
C ALA A 512 -1.37 23.27 -36.50
N ALA A 513 -1.46 22.05 -37.05
CA ALA A 513 -2.71 21.43 -37.49
C ALA A 513 -3.74 21.15 -36.35
N ARG A 514 -3.38 21.40 -35.09
CA ARG A 514 -4.27 21.36 -33.92
C ARG A 514 -4.45 22.74 -33.26
N ASN A 515 -4.14 23.83 -33.98
CA ASN A 515 -4.15 25.21 -33.48
C ASN A 515 -3.27 25.42 -32.22
N LEU A 516 -2.15 24.69 -32.11
CA LEU A 516 -1.15 24.85 -31.04
C LEU A 516 0.11 25.54 -31.55
N THR A 517 0.50 26.64 -30.90
CA THR A 517 1.72 27.38 -31.21
C THR A 517 2.96 26.49 -31.09
N CYS A 518 3.76 26.38 -32.15
CA CYS A 518 5.03 25.67 -32.14
C CYS A 518 6.10 26.42 -32.94
N ARG A 519 7.32 26.47 -32.43
CA ARG A 519 8.51 26.98 -33.12
C ARG A 519 9.69 26.05 -32.91
N THR A 520 10.40 25.69 -33.98
CA THR A 520 11.64 24.89 -33.89
C THR A 520 12.77 25.69 -33.22
N ILE A 521 13.62 24.98 -32.49
CA ILE A 521 14.85 25.50 -31.88
C ILE A 521 16.01 24.65 -32.42
N GLY A 522 16.95 25.29 -33.11
CA GLY A 522 18.17 24.65 -33.58
C GLY A 522 19.11 24.22 -32.44
N PRO A 523 20.13 23.40 -32.74
CA PRO A 523 21.24 23.19 -31.81
C PRO A 523 21.86 24.52 -31.38
N ARG A 524 22.41 24.54 -30.17
CA ARG A 524 23.28 25.65 -29.74
C ARG A 524 24.69 25.37 -30.25
N SER A 525 25.22 26.30 -31.04
CA SER A 525 26.65 26.53 -31.25
C SER A 525 27.37 26.69 -29.92
#